data_AF-A0A537I092-F1
#
_entry.id   AF-A0A537I092-F1
#
_cell.length_a   1.000
_cell.length_b   1.000
_cell.length_c   1.000
_cell.angle_alpha   90.00
_cell.angle_beta   90.00
_cell.angle_gamma   90.00
#
_symmetry.space_group_name_H-M   'P 1'
#
loop_
_entity.id
_entity.type
_entity.pdbx_description
1 polymer ?
#
loop_
_entity_poly.entity_id
_entity_poly.type
_entity_poly.pdbx_seq_one_letter_code
_entity_poly.pdbx_strand_id
1 'polypeptide(L)'
;MKRVIILSAVLMLSTCMFAQSNKEDVDLIQSIFGKEKKELVQVYMTIPEAKSVKFWSLYDVYETARKKLGQERIKIIEAYATNYETLDNKKATDLTTKKLAWADKYTKFQQLYLTKFTAVIGGLQAAKFIQLEDYIENCIRLSIQEDIPFIGELEKTKTTGQ
;
A
#
# COMPACT_ATOMS: atom_id res chain seq x y z
N MET A 1 39.66 15.46 5.70
CA MET A 1 38.73 15.71 4.58
C MET A 1 38.27 14.42 3.88
N LYS A 2 39.16 13.49 3.49
CA LYS A 2 38.77 12.21 2.84
C LYS A 2 37.85 11.30 3.69
N ARG A 3 37.99 11.28 5.01
CA ARG A 3 37.11 10.49 5.92
C ARG A 3 35.73 11.12 6.17
N VAL A 4 35.61 12.43 5.98
CA VAL A 4 34.31 13.13 6.14
C VAL A 4 33.45 12.93 4.89
N ILE A 5 34.06 12.91 3.70
CA ILE A 5 33.37 12.65 2.43
C ILE A 5 32.77 11.22 2.38
N ILE A 6 33.44 10.24 2.99
CA ILE A 6 32.93 8.85 3.05
C ILE A 6 31.74 8.73 4.00
N LEU A 7 31.70 9.47 5.12
CA LEU A 7 30.54 9.49 6.00
C LEU A 7 29.31 10.16 5.36
N SER A 8 29.52 11.17 4.50
CA SER A 8 28.43 11.83 3.76
C SER A 8 27.81 10.93 2.68
N ALA A 9 28.61 10.06 2.05
CA ALA A 9 28.14 9.14 1.02
C ALA A 9 27.28 7.99 1.57
N VAL A 10 27.59 7.51 2.79
CA VAL A 10 26.82 6.44 3.45
C VAL A 10 25.43 6.93 3.90
N LEU A 11 25.29 8.21 4.25
CA LEU A 11 24.00 8.78 4.69
C LEU A 11 22.99 8.92 3.53
N MET A 12 23.44 8.99 2.27
CA MET A 12 22.55 9.05 1.10
C MET A 12 22.08 7.67 0.61
N LEU A 13 22.72 6.57 1.03
CA LEU A 13 22.30 5.21 0.64
C LEU A 13 21.09 4.69 1.43
N SER A 14 20.79 5.28 2.60
CA SER A 14 19.64 4.85 3.42
C SER A 14 18.29 5.35 2.90
N THR A 15 18.24 6.36 2.02
CA THR A 15 16.97 6.83 1.44
C THR A 15 16.54 6.05 0.20
N CYS A 16 17.46 5.31 -0.45
CA CYS A 16 17.13 4.47 -1.61
C CYS A 16 16.23 3.26 -1.27
N MET A 17 16.34 2.71 -0.05
CA MET A 17 15.51 1.55 0.34
C MET A 17 14.01 1.89 0.43
N PHE A 18 13.67 3.16 0.67
CA PHE A 18 12.27 3.61 0.69
C PHE A 18 11.72 3.92 -0.72
N ALA A 19 12.58 4.15 -1.71
CA ALA A 19 12.12 4.42 -3.07
C ALA A 19 11.69 3.14 -3.80
N GLN A 20 12.37 2.01 -3.55
CA GLN A 20 12.14 0.75 -4.26
C GLN A 20 10.76 0.15 -3.98
N SER A 21 10.35 0.05 -2.71
CA SER A 21 9.02 -0.49 -2.35
C SER A 21 7.85 0.46 -2.66
N ASN A 22 8.11 1.77 -2.78
CA ASN A 22 7.09 2.72 -3.24
C ASN A 22 6.85 2.61 -4.75
N LYS A 23 7.86 2.16 -5.50
CA LYS A 23 7.76 2.01 -6.95
C LYS A 23 6.81 0.87 -7.31
N GLU A 24 6.86 -0.25 -6.60
CA GLU A 24 6.00 -1.41 -6.88
C GLU A 24 4.50 -1.12 -6.73
N ASP A 25 4.07 -0.45 -5.65
CA ASP A 25 2.65 -0.10 -5.46
C ASP A 25 2.14 0.90 -6.50
N VAL A 26 2.96 1.87 -6.90
CA VAL A 26 2.61 2.87 -7.93
C VAL A 26 2.57 2.22 -9.31
N ASP A 27 3.58 1.44 -9.66
CA ASP A 27 3.65 0.71 -10.92
C ASP A 27 2.46 -0.26 -11.06
N LEU A 28 2.01 -0.88 -9.95
CA LEU A 28 0.86 -1.77 -9.94
C LEU A 28 -0.46 -1.02 -10.22
N ILE A 29 -0.65 0.17 -9.64
CA ILE A 29 -1.82 1.01 -9.96
C ILE A 29 -1.83 1.36 -11.45
N GLN A 30 -0.68 1.78 -11.97
CA GLN A 30 -0.55 2.12 -13.37
C GLN A 30 -0.81 0.90 -14.26
N SER A 31 -0.36 -0.29 -13.87
CA SER A 31 -0.62 -1.55 -14.56
C SER A 31 -2.11 -1.92 -14.59
N ILE A 32 -2.80 -1.81 -13.43
CA ILE A 32 -4.21 -2.18 -13.30
C ILE A 32 -5.13 -1.19 -14.04
N PHE A 33 -4.85 0.12 -13.94
CA PHE A 33 -5.80 1.16 -14.39
C PHE A 33 -5.35 1.92 -15.63
N GLY A 34 -4.10 1.75 -16.07
CA GLY A 34 -3.52 2.53 -17.18
C GLY A 34 -3.37 4.02 -16.86
N LYS A 35 -3.48 4.41 -15.58
CA LYS A 35 -3.48 5.80 -15.11
C LYS A 35 -2.79 5.94 -13.77
N GLU A 36 -2.20 7.11 -13.57
CA GLU A 36 -1.72 7.52 -12.26
C GLU A 36 -2.90 7.65 -11.29
N LYS A 37 -2.68 7.28 -10.02
CA LYS A 37 -3.74 7.34 -9.01
C LYS A 37 -4.38 8.72 -8.89
N LYS A 38 -3.57 9.77 -9.02
CA LYS A 38 -4.03 11.17 -8.96
C LYS A 38 -5.03 11.49 -10.08
N GLU A 39 -4.83 10.92 -11.28
CA GLU A 39 -5.77 11.05 -12.39
C GLU A 39 -7.09 10.33 -12.10
N LEU A 40 -7.04 9.13 -11.52
CA LEU A 40 -8.26 8.40 -11.11
C LEU A 40 -9.08 9.23 -10.12
N VAL A 41 -8.42 9.87 -9.16
CA VAL A 41 -9.05 10.79 -8.21
C VAL A 41 -9.64 12.00 -8.93
N GLN A 42 -8.92 12.62 -9.87
CA GLN A 42 -9.43 13.75 -10.65
C GLN A 42 -10.68 13.40 -11.48
N VAL A 43 -10.70 12.21 -12.09
CA VAL A 43 -11.82 11.76 -12.92
C VAL A 43 -13.05 11.43 -12.06
N TYR A 44 -12.83 10.74 -10.93
CA TYR A 44 -13.94 10.24 -10.12
C TYR A 44 -14.49 11.30 -9.15
N MET A 45 -13.63 12.17 -8.62
CA MET A 45 -14.02 13.18 -7.63
C MET A 45 -14.48 14.49 -8.29
N THR A 46 -15.57 15.05 -7.78
CA THR A 46 -16.00 16.40 -8.15
C THR A 46 -15.58 17.35 -7.03
N ILE A 47 -14.50 18.10 -7.28
CA ILE A 47 -13.90 18.97 -6.26
C ILE A 47 -14.23 20.42 -6.63
N PRO A 48 -15.02 21.14 -5.80
CA PRO A 48 -15.28 22.56 -6.05
C PRO A 48 -13.98 23.35 -6.12
N GLU A 49 -13.88 24.26 -7.07
CA GLU A 49 -12.65 25.03 -7.33
C GLU A 49 -12.13 25.75 -6.07
N ALA A 50 -13.04 26.36 -5.30
CA ALA A 50 -12.75 27.02 -4.03
C ALA A 50 -12.12 26.10 -2.95
N LYS A 51 -12.27 24.78 -3.09
CA LYS A 51 -11.73 23.77 -2.16
C LYS A 51 -10.53 23.00 -2.73
N SER A 52 -10.26 23.15 -4.03
CA SER A 52 -9.28 22.36 -4.78
C SER A 52 -7.89 22.41 -4.16
N VAL A 53 -7.37 23.61 -3.85
CA VAL A 53 -6.03 23.78 -3.27
C VAL A 53 -5.90 23.04 -1.93
N LYS A 54 -6.89 23.19 -1.04
CA LYS A 54 -6.89 22.52 0.28
C LYS A 54 -7.03 21.01 0.14
N PHE A 55 -7.86 20.55 -0.78
CA PHE A 55 -8.02 19.12 -1.04
C PHE A 55 -6.71 18.50 -1.52
N TRP A 56 -6.08 19.06 -2.57
CA TRP A 56 -4.88 18.48 -3.15
C TRP A 56 -3.69 18.51 -2.19
N SER A 57 -3.57 19.56 -1.38
CA SER A 57 -2.57 19.61 -0.32
C SER A 57 -2.77 18.49 0.72
N LEU A 58 -4.02 18.24 1.13
CA LEU A 58 -4.32 17.13 2.03
C LEU A 58 -4.12 15.76 1.36
N TYR A 59 -4.43 15.66 0.08
CA TYR A 59 -4.22 14.45 -0.73
C TYR A 59 -2.74 14.07 -0.83
N ASP A 60 -1.83 15.03 -1.02
CA ASP A 60 -0.41 14.71 -1.11
C ASP A 60 0.14 14.17 0.25
N VAL A 61 -0.38 14.68 1.37
CA VAL A 61 -0.10 14.15 2.72
C VAL A 61 -0.69 12.75 2.91
N TYR A 62 -1.93 12.55 2.45
CA TYR A 62 -2.60 11.25 2.43
C TYR A 62 -1.77 10.22 1.67
N GLU A 63 -1.36 10.53 0.43
CA GLU A 63 -0.60 9.63 -0.43
C GLU A 63 0.73 9.22 0.21
N THR A 64 1.43 10.17 0.84
CA THR A 64 2.68 9.88 1.54
C THR A 64 2.46 8.87 2.67
N ALA A 65 1.38 9.01 3.43
CA ALA A 65 1.05 8.08 4.52
C ALA A 65 0.52 6.73 4.01
N ARG A 66 -0.30 6.74 2.96
CA ARG A 66 -0.84 5.55 2.28
C ARG A 66 0.28 4.67 1.73
N LYS A 67 1.26 5.28 1.05
CA LYS A 67 2.43 4.58 0.50
C LYS A 67 3.24 3.87 1.59
N LYS A 68 3.46 4.52 2.74
CA LYS A 68 4.14 3.88 3.89
C LYS A 68 3.40 2.63 4.37
N LEU A 69 2.07 2.66 4.44
CA LEU A 69 1.27 1.48 4.77
C LEU A 69 1.41 0.40 3.69
N GLY A 70 1.40 0.77 2.40
CA GLY A 70 1.66 -0.16 1.29
C GLY A 70 3.00 -0.88 1.45
N GLN A 71 4.07 -0.15 1.78
CA GLN A 71 5.39 -0.73 2.04
C GLN A 71 5.41 -1.71 3.22
N GLU A 72 4.72 -1.38 4.32
CA GLU A 72 4.58 -2.31 5.45
C GLU A 72 3.90 -3.61 5.04
N ARG A 73 2.86 -3.54 4.19
CA ARG A 73 2.16 -4.72 3.68
C ARG A 73 3.05 -5.56 2.78
N ILE A 74 3.74 -4.92 1.82
CA ILE A 74 4.64 -5.61 0.88
C ILE A 74 5.67 -6.44 1.66
N LYS A 75 6.26 -5.88 2.73
CA LYS A 75 7.21 -6.63 3.57
C LYS A 75 6.61 -7.87 4.25
N ILE A 76 5.34 -7.81 4.67
CA ILE A 76 4.65 -8.98 5.25
C ILE A 76 4.46 -10.06 4.17
N ILE A 77 4.12 -9.64 2.96
CA ILE A 77 3.92 -10.49 1.79
C ILE A 77 5.23 -11.14 1.33
N GLU A 78 6.31 -10.36 1.20
CA GLU A 78 7.65 -10.85 0.87
C GLU A 78 8.14 -11.87 1.90
N ALA A 79 7.89 -11.60 3.19
CA ALA A 79 8.24 -12.53 4.26
C ALA A 79 7.45 -13.83 4.17
N TYR A 80 6.18 -13.78 3.76
CA TYR A 80 5.40 -14.98 3.47
C TYR A 80 5.97 -15.75 2.28
N ALA A 81 6.17 -15.09 1.14
CA ALA A 81 6.68 -15.72 -0.08
C ALA A 81 8.05 -16.38 0.14
N THR A 82 8.95 -15.72 0.87
CA THR A 82 10.30 -16.23 1.19
C THR A 82 10.26 -17.49 2.07
N ASN A 83 9.26 -17.62 2.94
CA ASN A 83 9.18 -18.74 3.90
C ASN A 83 8.13 -19.78 3.48
N TYR A 84 7.51 -19.64 2.31
CA TYR A 84 6.33 -20.40 1.91
C TYR A 84 6.52 -21.92 2.01
N GLU A 85 7.64 -22.43 1.50
CA GLU A 85 7.92 -23.88 1.48
C GLU A 85 8.34 -24.44 2.84
N THR A 86 8.78 -23.58 3.76
CA THR A 86 9.35 -23.97 5.07
C THR A 86 8.54 -23.40 6.23
N LEU A 87 7.27 -23.12 6.00
CA LEU A 87 6.43 -22.34 6.90
C LEU A 87 5.99 -23.21 8.08
N ASP A 88 6.55 -22.96 9.26
CA ASP A 88 6.14 -23.63 10.50
C ASP A 88 4.96 -22.92 11.19
N ASN A 89 4.36 -23.61 12.18
CA ASN A 89 3.22 -23.09 12.93
C ASN A 89 3.48 -21.70 13.55
N LYS A 90 4.70 -21.47 14.04
CA LYS A 90 5.06 -20.21 14.72
C LYS A 90 5.15 -19.06 13.73
N LYS A 91 5.78 -19.29 12.57
CA LYS A 91 5.92 -18.31 11.49
C LYS A 91 4.58 -18.02 10.83
N ALA A 92 3.75 -19.04 10.59
CA ALA A 92 2.38 -18.87 10.08
C ALA A 92 1.57 -17.94 10.96
N THR A 93 1.59 -18.20 12.27
CA THR A 93 0.88 -17.39 13.26
C THR A 93 1.43 -15.97 13.30
N ASP A 94 2.75 -15.78 13.36
CA ASP A 94 3.39 -14.46 13.38
C ASP A 94 3.04 -13.60 12.15
N LEU A 95 3.16 -14.15 10.94
CA LEU A 95 2.85 -13.43 9.71
C LEU A 95 1.35 -13.10 9.61
N THR A 96 0.48 -14.02 10.03
CA THR A 96 -0.96 -13.77 10.09
C THR A 96 -1.29 -12.66 11.08
N THR A 97 -0.72 -12.69 12.29
CA THR A 97 -0.90 -11.64 13.30
C THR A 97 -0.42 -10.28 12.77
N LYS A 98 0.72 -10.23 12.08
CA LYS A 98 1.21 -8.99 11.45
C LYS A 98 0.28 -8.47 10.37
N LYS A 99 -0.26 -9.35 9.51
CA LYS A 99 -1.27 -8.99 8.50
C LYS A 99 -2.51 -8.38 9.15
N LEU A 100 -3.02 -8.99 10.22
CA LEU A 100 -4.20 -8.50 10.95
C LEU A 100 -3.91 -7.14 11.61
N ALA A 101 -2.76 -6.99 12.27
CA ALA A 101 -2.36 -5.71 12.86
C ALA A 101 -2.20 -4.60 11.81
N TRP A 102 -1.73 -4.94 10.61
CA TRP A 102 -1.67 -4.00 9.48
C TRP A 102 -3.07 -3.60 9.00
N ALA A 103 -4.02 -4.54 8.92
CA ALA A 103 -5.41 -4.25 8.56
C ALA A 103 -6.05 -3.27 9.56
N ASP A 104 -5.80 -3.44 10.86
CA ASP A 104 -6.25 -2.49 11.89
C ASP A 104 -5.66 -1.09 11.71
N LYS A 105 -4.36 -1.00 11.38
CA LYS A 105 -3.71 0.29 11.07
C LYS A 105 -4.35 0.94 9.85
N TYR A 106 -4.64 0.17 8.80
CA TYR A 106 -5.26 0.67 7.58
C TYR A 106 -6.66 1.22 7.84
N THR A 107 -7.49 0.50 8.60
CA THR A 107 -8.82 0.97 9.00
C THR A 107 -8.75 2.30 9.78
N LYS A 108 -7.84 2.41 10.76
CA LYS A 108 -7.63 3.66 11.51
C LYS A 108 -7.15 4.81 10.62
N PHE A 109 -6.30 4.49 9.65
CA PHE A 109 -5.85 5.45 8.64
C PHE A 109 -7.03 5.98 7.82
N GLN A 110 -7.93 5.11 7.35
CA GLN A 110 -9.12 5.55 6.61
C GLN A 110 -10.05 6.41 7.46
N GLN A 111 -10.28 6.05 8.72
CA GLN A 111 -11.09 6.86 9.66
C GLN A 111 -10.51 8.26 9.86
N LEU A 112 -9.19 8.36 10.04
CA LEU A 112 -8.48 9.63 10.18
C LEU A 112 -8.70 10.51 8.94
N TYR A 113 -8.52 9.94 7.74
CA TYR A 113 -8.62 10.72 6.52
C TYR A 113 -10.06 11.01 6.09
N LEU A 114 -11.02 10.15 6.42
CA LEU A 114 -12.44 10.49 6.32
C LEU A 114 -12.75 11.76 7.12
N THR A 115 -12.25 11.84 8.36
CA THR A 115 -12.44 13.02 9.22
C THR A 115 -11.79 14.27 8.61
N LYS A 116 -10.53 14.16 8.18
CA LYS A 116 -9.78 15.28 7.58
C LYS A 116 -10.41 15.77 6.27
N PHE A 117 -10.77 14.86 5.37
CA PHE A 117 -11.43 15.23 4.12
C PHE A 117 -12.83 15.77 4.35
N THR A 118 -13.58 15.26 5.33
CA THR A 118 -14.90 15.82 5.69
C THR A 118 -14.81 17.30 6.03
N ALA A 119 -13.79 17.70 6.80
CA ALA A 119 -13.56 19.10 7.15
C ALA A 119 -13.24 20.01 5.93
N VAL A 120 -12.70 19.45 4.84
CA VAL A 120 -12.33 20.20 3.63
C VAL A 120 -13.46 20.19 2.60
N ILE A 121 -13.93 19.00 2.22
CA ILE A 121 -14.84 18.78 1.09
C ILE A 121 -16.27 18.39 1.49
N GLY A 122 -16.54 18.22 2.79
CA GLY A 122 -17.84 17.80 3.30
C GLY A 122 -18.02 16.28 3.29
N GLY A 123 -18.97 15.78 4.07
CA GLY A 123 -19.11 14.35 4.37
C GLY A 123 -19.35 13.47 3.14
N LEU A 124 -20.24 13.88 2.23
CA LEU A 124 -20.57 13.09 1.04
C LEU A 124 -19.35 12.91 0.11
N GLN A 125 -18.61 13.99 -0.16
CA GLN A 125 -17.43 13.91 -1.01
C GLN A 125 -16.28 13.18 -0.31
N ALA A 126 -16.12 13.33 1.01
CA ALA A 126 -15.14 12.55 1.75
C ALA A 126 -15.43 11.04 1.73
N ALA A 127 -16.70 10.64 1.89
CA ALA A 127 -17.11 9.24 1.77
C ALA A 127 -16.87 8.69 0.35
N LYS A 128 -17.20 9.47 -0.69
CA LYS A 128 -16.92 9.12 -2.09
C LYS A 128 -15.42 8.92 -2.34
N PHE A 129 -14.57 9.76 -1.74
CA PHE A 129 -13.12 9.58 -1.82
C PHE A 129 -12.68 8.26 -1.17
N ILE A 130 -13.15 7.96 0.06
CA ILE A 130 -12.81 6.70 0.74
C ILE A 130 -13.28 5.49 -0.07
N GLN A 131 -14.47 5.54 -0.68
CA GLN A 131 -14.97 4.47 -1.54
C GLN A 131 -14.05 4.20 -2.74
N LEU A 132 -13.56 5.25 -3.41
CA LEU A 132 -12.60 5.11 -4.52
C LEU A 132 -11.29 4.49 -4.03
N GLU A 133 -10.80 4.95 -2.87
CA GLU A 133 -9.57 4.46 -2.28
C GLU A 133 -9.66 2.97 -1.91
N ASP A 134 -10.78 2.54 -1.33
CA ASP A 134 -11.07 1.12 -1.07
C ASP A 134 -11.08 0.29 -2.34
N TYR A 135 -11.72 0.80 -3.40
CA TYR A 135 -11.77 0.10 -4.68
C TYR A 135 -10.36 -0.13 -5.26
N ILE A 136 -9.55 0.93 -5.34
CA ILE A 136 -8.17 0.85 -5.85
C ILE A 136 -7.33 -0.12 -5.00
N GLU A 137 -7.43 0.01 -3.68
CA GLU A 137 -6.72 -0.84 -2.73
C GLU A 137 -7.12 -2.32 -2.84
N ASN A 138 -8.40 -2.61 -3.04
CA ASN A 138 -8.88 -3.98 -3.21
C ASN A 138 -8.38 -4.59 -4.52
N CYS A 139 -8.33 -3.83 -5.61
CA CYS A 139 -7.74 -4.29 -6.87
C CYS A 139 -6.25 -4.64 -6.71
N ILE A 140 -5.49 -3.79 -6.02
CA ILE A 140 -4.08 -4.04 -5.70
C ILE A 140 -3.92 -5.32 -4.89
N ARG A 141 -4.71 -5.47 -3.81
CA ARG A 141 -4.66 -6.66 -2.95
C ARG A 141 -4.97 -7.93 -3.72
N LEU A 142 -5.98 -7.89 -4.58
CA LEU A 142 -6.37 -9.04 -5.38
C LEU A 142 -5.26 -9.42 -6.38
N SER A 143 -4.72 -8.45 -7.11
CA SER A 143 -3.63 -8.69 -8.06
C SER A 143 -2.42 -9.32 -7.39
N ILE A 144 -2.04 -8.87 -6.19
CA ILE A 144 -0.92 -9.49 -5.46
C ILE A 144 -1.29 -10.88 -4.95
N GLN A 145 -2.53 -11.10 -4.49
CA GLN A 145 -2.98 -12.37 -3.94
C GLN A 145 -3.07 -13.47 -5.01
N GLU A 146 -3.35 -13.12 -6.26
CA GLU A 146 -3.38 -14.06 -7.39
C GLU A 146 -2.00 -14.65 -7.71
N ASP A 147 -0.92 -13.93 -7.39
CA ASP A 147 0.46 -14.38 -7.60
C ASP A 147 1.05 -15.15 -6.41
N ILE A 148 0.32 -15.25 -5.30
CA ILE A 148 0.83 -15.82 -4.05
C ILE A 148 0.04 -17.09 -3.70
N PRO A 149 0.70 -18.27 -3.67
CA PRO A 149 0.02 -19.51 -3.34
C PRO A 149 -0.56 -19.52 -1.92
N PHE A 150 -1.69 -20.18 -1.75
CA PHE A 150 -2.24 -20.45 -0.42
C PHE A 150 -1.38 -21.46 0.33
N ILE A 151 -1.39 -21.44 1.66
CA ILE A 151 -0.64 -22.40 2.48
C ILE A 151 -1.04 -23.83 2.08
N GLY A 152 -0.05 -24.64 1.68
CA GLY A 152 -0.24 -26.03 1.25
C GLY A 152 -0.74 -26.23 -0.19
N GLU A 153 -0.92 -25.17 -0.98
CA GLU A 153 -1.37 -25.27 -2.38
C GLU A 153 -0.33 -25.97 -3.28
N LEU A 154 0.95 -25.64 -3.16
CA LEU A 154 1.99 -26.31 -3.97
C LEU A 154 2.11 -27.79 -3.64
N GLU A 155 1.85 -28.20 -2.40
CA GLU A 155 1.86 -29.62 -2.00
C GLU A 155 0.71 -30.41 -2.65
N LYS A 156 -0.48 -29.81 -2.74
CA LYS A 156 -1.66 -30.43 -3.37
C LYS A 156 -1.50 -30.61 -4.88
N THR A 157 -0.84 -29.67 -5.55
CA THR A 157 -0.59 -29.77 -7.00
C THR A 157 0.42 -30.88 -7.35
N LYS A 158 1.37 -31.18 -6.45
CA LYS A 158 2.33 -32.28 -6.62
C LYS A 158 1.67 -33.67 -6.51
N THR A 159 0.60 -33.81 -5.74
CA THR A 159 -0.09 -35.10 -5.52
C THR A 159 -1.20 -35.40 -6.51
N THR A 160 -1.72 -34.39 -7.23
CA THR A 160 -2.77 -34.58 -8.26
C THR A 160 -2.23 -34.93 -9.66
N GLY A 161 -0.91 -34.88 -9.85
CA GLY A 161 -0.22 -35.26 -11.08
C GLY A 161 0.35 -36.70 -11.11
N GLN A 162 -0.01 -37.56 -10.14
CA GLN A 162 0.33 -38.99 -10.09
C GLN A 162 -0.90 -39.86 -10.31
#